data_AF-A0A197JDU7-F1
#
_entry.id   AF-A0A197JDU7-F1
#
_cell.length_a   1.000
_cell.length_b   1.000
_cell.length_c   1.000
_cell.angle_alpha   90.00
_cell.angle_beta   90.00
_cell.angle_gamma   90.00
#
_symmetry.space_group_name_H-M   'P 1'
#
loop_
_entity.id
_entity.type
_entity.pdbx_description
1 polymer ?
#
loop_
_entity_poly.entity_id
_entity_poly.type
_entity_poly.pdbx_seq_one_letter_code
_entity_poly.pdbx_strand_id
1 'polypeptide(L)' 'MPLANGSIPKARAAGSTIAALKGVPIDDVITQGNWASHSTYLRFYRISSRTRTNFTSVLLN' A
#
# COMPACT_ATOMS: atom_id res chain seq x y z
N MET A 1 -7.08 11.13 -31.69
CA MET A 1 -6.24 10.58 -30.60
C MET A 1 -7.18 10.03 -29.54
N PRO A 2 -7.31 8.70 -29.36
CA PRO A 2 -8.17 8.19 -28.30
C PRO A 2 -7.45 8.33 -26.97
N LEU A 3 -8.09 9.00 -26.00
CA LEU A 3 -7.67 9.04 -24.61
C LEU A 3 -7.65 7.60 -24.10
N ALA A 4 -6.45 7.09 -23.78
CA ALA A 4 -6.31 5.78 -23.17
C ALA A 4 -7.20 5.73 -21.93
N ASN A 5 -8.24 4.90 -22.01
CA ASN A 5 -9.26 4.71 -20.99
C ASN A 5 -8.63 4.21 -19.67
N GLY A 6 -8.26 5.16 -18.81
CA GLY A 6 -8.54 5.21 -17.37
C GLY A 6 -8.28 3.99 -16.48
N SER A 7 -7.55 2.98 -16.91
CA SER A 7 -7.49 1.68 -16.23
C SER A 7 -6.14 1.37 -15.59
N ILE A 8 -5.58 2.30 -14.81
CA ILE A 8 -4.54 1.92 -13.83
C ILE A 8 -4.70 2.69 -12.51
N PRO A 9 -5.51 2.15 -11.59
CA PRO A 9 -5.21 2.31 -10.15
C PRO A 9 -5.19 1.01 -9.35
N LYS A 10 -5.55 -0.15 -9.94
CA LYS A 10 -5.70 -1.41 -9.18
C LYS A 10 -4.42 -2.25 -9.11
N ALA A 11 -3.76 -2.50 -10.25
CA ALA A 11 -2.57 -3.36 -10.29
C ALA A 11 -1.36 -2.74 -9.56
N ARG A 12 -1.09 -1.45 -9.80
CA ARG A 12 0.00 -0.70 -9.13
C ARG A 12 -0.19 -0.61 -7.62
N ALA A 13 -1.41 -0.31 -7.18
CA ALA A 13 -1.78 -0.29 -5.76
C ALA A 13 -1.69 -1.69 -5.13
N ALA A 14 -2.13 -2.73 -5.85
CA ALA A 14 -2.04 -4.12 -5.40
C ALA A 14 -0.59 -4.58 -5.22
N GLY A 15 0.29 -4.33 -6.20
CA GLY A 15 1.72 -4.69 -6.10
C GLY A 15 2.39 -3.99 -4.92
N SER A 16 2.15 -2.69 -4.75
CA SER A 16 2.66 -1.90 -3.62
C SER A 16 2.15 -2.43 -2.28
N THR A 17 0.86 -2.81 -2.22
CA THR A 17 0.25 -3.39 -1.02
C THR A 17 0.86 -4.75 -0.69
N ILE A 18 1.08 -5.62 -1.68
CA ILE A 18 1.71 -6.93 -1.48
C ILE A 18 3.15 -6.77 -0.98
N ALA A 19 3.93 -5.85 -1.56
CA ALA A 19 5.29 -5.56 -1.12
C ALA A 19 5.31 -5.11 0.35
N ALA A 20 4.45 -4.15 0.72
CA ALA A 20 4.32 -3.70 2.10
C ALA A 20 3.88 -4.84 3.05
N LEU A 21 2.97 -5.73 2.62
CA LEU A 21 2.53 -6.88 3.41
C LEU A 21 3.64 -7.93 3.63
N LYS A 22 4.59 -8.03 2.69
CA LYS A 22 5.80 -8.86 2.78
C LYS A 22 6.91 -8.21 3.62
N GLY A 23 6.70 -6.99 4.13
CA GLY A 23 7.66 -6.30 4.99
C GLY A 23 8.68 -5.47 4.24
N VAL A 24 8.49 -5.19 2.94
CA VAL A 24 9.32 -4.23 2.22
C VAL A 24 9.18 -2.86 2.89
N PRO A 25 10.30 -2.14 3.15
CA PRO A 25 10.26 -0.79 3.70
C PRO A 25 9.35 0.13 2.89
N ILE A 26 8.57 0.98 3.57
CA ILE A 26 7.59 1.80 2.85
C ILE A 26 8.28 2.82 1.94
N ASP A 27 9.45 3.35 2.30
CA ASP A 27 10.20 4.27 1.44
C ASP A 27 10.59 3.65 0.10
N ASP A 28 10.95 2.36 0.10
CA ASP A 28 11.20 1.59 -1.13
C ASP A 28 9.90 1.39 -1.92
N VAL A 29 8.78 1.11 -1.24
CA VAL A 29 7.46 1.01 -1.88
C VAL A 29 7.05 2.34 -2.53
N ILE A 30 7.31 3.47 -1.88
CA ILE A 30 7.03 4.81 -2.41
C ILE A 30 7.87 5.08 -3.66
N THR A 31 9.17 4.83 -3.57
CA THR A 31 10.13 5.07 -4.65
C THR A 31 9.85 4.18 -5.86
N GLN A 32 9.79 2.86 -5.66
CA GLN A 32 9.55 1.88 -6.73
C GLN A 32 8.13 1.94 -7.27
N GLY A 33 7.18 2.27 -6.40
CA GLY A 33 5.80 2.47 -6.77
C GLY A 33 5.53 3.82 -7.43
N ASN A 34 6.54 4.70 -7.63
CA ASN A 34 6.44 6.05 -8.20
C ASN A 34 5.34 6.93 -7.55
N TRP A 35 5.10 6.75 -6.26
CA TRP A 35 4.02 7.43 -5.55
C TRP A 35 4.39 8.89 -5.26
N ALA A 36 3.44 9.81 -5.42
CA ALA A 36 3.68 11.23 -5.20
C ALA A 36 4.08 11.57 -3.76
N SER A 37 3.63 10.76 -2.79
CA SER A 37 4.07 10.85 -1.40
C SER A 37 3.69 9.60 -0.61
N HIS A 38 4.30 9.46 0.57
CA HIS A 38 3.95 8.43 1.53
C HIS A 38 2.49 8.51 1.98
N SER A 39 1.99 9.73 2.27
CA SER A 39 0.60 9.95 2.71
C SER A 39 -0.40 9.64 1.61
N THR A 40 -0.09 9.95 0.35
CA THR A 40 -0.92 9.61 -0.81
C THR A 40 -1.10 8.11 -0.94
N TYR A 41 0.00 7.34 -0.87
CA TYR A 41 -0.06 5.88 -0.92
C TYR A 41 -0.88 5.30 0.25
N LEU A 42 -0.56 5.70 1.49
CA LEU A 42 -1.23 5.18 2.68
C LEU A 42 -2.73 5.49 2.73
N ARG A 43 -3.14 6.68 2.29
CA ARG A 43 -4.52 7.16 2.43
C ARG A 43 -5.45 6.66 1.33
N PHE A 44 -4.94 6.51 0.10
CA PHE A 44 -5.78 6.25 -1.07
C PHE A 44 -5.52 4.90 -1.74
N TYR A 45 -4.33 4.31 -1.56
CA TYR A 45 -3.90 3.17 -2.35
C TYR A 45 -3.51 1.93 -1.53
N ARG A 46 -3.35 2.06 -0.22
CA ARG A 46 -3.12 0.92 0.67
C ARG A 46 -4.43 0.15 0.87
N ILE A 47 -4.60 -0.94 0.12
CA ILE A 47 -5.81 -1.77 0.13
C ILE A 47 -6.01 -2.49 1.48
N SER A 48 -4.93 -2.76 2.23
CA SER A 48 -5.02 -3.27 3.58
C SER A 48 -4.05 -2.53 4.52
N SER A 49 -4.60 -1.77 5.47
CA SER A 49 -3.86 -1.45 6.67
C SER A 49 -4.00 -2.64 7.62
N ARG A 50 -3.00 -3.52 7.66
CA ARG A 50 -2.86 -4.42 8.81
C ARG A 50 -2.69 -3.55 10.06
N THR A 51 -3.78 -3.20 10.72
CA THR A 51 -3.78 -3.06 12.17
C THR A 51 -3.49 -4.46 12.69
N ARG A 52 -2.20 -4.78 12.92
CA ARG A 52 -1.87 -5.96 13.72
C ARG A 52 -2.25 -5.64 15.16
N THR A 53 -3.53 -5.77 15.45
CA THR A 53 -4.01 -5.75 16.84
C THR A 53 -4.65 -7.10 17.08
N ASN A 54 -3.81 -8.13 17.20
CA ASN A 54 -4.22 -9.26 18.02
C ASN A 54 -4.20 -8.74 19.46
N PHE A 55 -5.29 -8.11 19.89
CA PHE A 55 -5.41 -7.56 21.24
C PHE A 55 -5.18 -8.64 22.31
N THR A 56 -5.42 -9.91 21.99
CA THR A 56 -5.15 -11.04 22.87
C THR A 56 -3.66 -11.16 23.23
N SER A 57 -2.73 -10.85 22.32
CA SER A 57 -1.29 -10.87 22.66
C SER A 57 -0.80 -9.61 23.37
N VAL A 58 -1.54 -8.49 23.30
CA VAL A 58 -1.23 -7.25 24.02
C VAL A 58 -1.75 -7.30 25.45
N LEU A 59 -2.88 -7.98 25.67
CA LEU A 59 -3.53 -8.11 26.98
C LEU A 59 -3.04 -9.31 27.81
N LEU A 60 -2.36 -10.28 27.20
CA LEU A 60 -1.85 -11.49 27.87
C LEU A 60 -0.32 -11.46 28.08
N ASN A 61 0.33 -10.31 27.90
CA ASN A 61 1.70 -10.07 28.37
C ASN A 61 1.67 -9.21 29.64
#